data_AF-A0A2R7SGC2-F1
#
_entry.id   AF-A0A2R7SGC2-F1
#
_cell.length_a   1.000
_cell.length_b   1.000
_cell.length_c   1.000
_cell.angle_alpha   90.00
_cell.angle_beta   90.00
_cell.angle_gamma   90.00
#
_symmetry.space_group_name_H-M   'P 1'
#
loop_
_entity.id
_entity.type
_entity.pdbx_description
1 polymer ?
#
loop_
_entity_poly.entity_id
_entity_poly.type
_entity_poly.pdbx_seq_one_letter_code
_entity_poly.pdbx_strand_id
1 'polypeptide(L)'
;MALGSAGTVHLDQAQLVAGRDVSLTAGQGSNVIDSLAQGGRNVDLQVSGTLALSSTGAATPTALRAAGELRIAADSLTTHSTGSGSSILLAAGLLADGRLTGNAGLRVSTTGVLQSDAQMLAAGTAALSGTELQLANAQLQGQTVQLQATTDIDTRNAQVLAQGQLSATAQTLNNAGGQLSGQQLNLQVGALDNRSGSLLHTGTATLNLNVTSLDNRGGVIAANATDVNLTAQSLNTDAGQLQHAGSGQFLLQADTLSAQGGQILSGGNLQVQASQTQLKSAQVVGQALDIRATELNAREAQLVARNGTLQLTSTGPLALELSRAQVQSGGSAQITSAADLNAQQAVLSAAQDLGITAAGLLSHRDGAQAIAGANLSVQAGQLDAGGSLATASGVQYSGFTALGGKLQADIRTSLQADNTLWTAGEGLSLKAQDVFLTGSRTQLAAGQSASAAANPVAASLLLSAQQLRVSDALLATPGALSLQADSVRLDRVQTSSQDLLVQSSGTHLLQLASSQLAASRDVSVQASGDINASASTLQSGRQLSLQGQGVQLDAT
;
A
#
# COMPACT_ATOMS: atom_id res chain seq x y z
N MET A 1 11.74 57.34 -7.36
CA MET A 1 13.13 57.56 -7.79
C MET A 1 13.39 56.65 -8.98
N ALA A 2 13.89 57.18 -10.09
CA ALA A 2 14.20 56.41 -11.28
C ALA A 2 15.69 56.56 -11.60
N LEU A 3 16.40 55.44 -11.75
CA LEU A 3 17.81 55.37 -12.14
C LEU A 3 17.90 54.53 -13.42
N GLY A 4 18.60 55.02 -14.44
CA GLY A 4 18.68 54.35 -15.74
C GLY A 4 20.09 54.42 -16.33
N SER A 5 20.61 53.30 -16.80
CA SER A 5 21.87 53.21 -17.55
C SER A 5 21.69 52.30 -18.77
N ALA A 6 22.29 52.69 -19.91
CA ALA A 6 22.37 51.84 -21.09
C ALA A 6 23.46 50.76 -20.99
N GLY A 7 24.35 50.87 -19.99
CA GLY A 7 25.40 49.90 -19.67
C GLY A 7 25.17 49.23 -18.32
N THR A 8 26.23 48.65 -17.74
CA THR A 8 26.17 48.03 -16.41
C THR A 8 25.94 49.06 -15.30
N VAL A 9 25.27 48.63 -14.25
CA VAL A 9 25.04 49.35 -12.99
C VAL A 9 25.60 48.50 -11.86
N HIS A 10 26.60 49.04 -11.16
CA HIS A 10 27.15 48.45 -9.94
C HIS A 10 26.78 49.36 -8.76
N LEU A 11 25.94 48.86 -7.85
CA LEU A 11 25.54 49.52 -6.61
C LEU A 11 26.22 48.83 -5.43
N ASP A 12 27.49 49.18 -5.22
CA ASP A 12 28.31 48.68 -4.13
C ASP A 12 28.05 49.50 -2.85
N GLN A 13 27.60 48.85 -1.77
CA GLN A 13 27.27 49.45 -0.46
C GLN A 13 26.29 50.65 -0.47
N ALA A 14 25.54 50.87 -1.56
CA ALA A 14 24.68 52.05 -1.73
C ALA A 14 23.28 51.87 -1.11
N GLN A 15 23.00 52.45 0.06
CA GLN A 15 21.64 52.44 0.63
C GLN A 15 20.67 53.31 -0.19
N LEU A 16 19.75 52.67 -0.93
CA LEU A 16 18.73 53.34 -1.72
C LEU A 16 17.41 53.34 -0.96
N VAL A 17 17.15 54.39 -0.18
CA VAL A 17 15.90 54.56 0.58
C VAL A 17 15.05 55.64 -0.07
N ALA A 18 13.85 55.29 -0.55
CA ALA A 18 12.91 56.26 -1.10
C ALA A 18 11.54 56.14 -0.42
N GLY A 19 10.92 57.26 -0.07
CA GLY A 19 9.54 57.27 0.49
C GLY A 19 8.43 56.96 -0.54
N ARG A 20 8.78 56.66 -1.79
CA ARG A 20 7.88 56.34 -2.92
C ARG A 20 8.50 55.22 -3.77
N ASP A 21 7.94 54.96 -4.95
CA ASP A 21 8.41 53.92 -5.86
C ASP A 21 9.88 54.10 -6.26
N VAL A 22 10.62 52.99 -6.35
CA VAL A 22 11.99 52.91 -6.85
C VAL A 22 11.97 52.12 -8.16
N SER A 23 12.55 52.68 -9.23
CA SER A 23 12.74 51.98 -10.49
C SER A 23 14.20 52.06 -10.92
N LEU A 24 14.80 50.92 -11.25
CA LEU A 24 16.15 50.81 -11.80
C LEU A 24 16.10 50.10 -13.14
N THR A 25 16.65 50.72 -14.18
CA THR A 25 16.85 50.11 -15.50
C THR A 25 18.34 50.03 -15.80
N ALA A 26 18.84 48.83 -16.11
CA ALA A 26 20.23 48.62 -16.47
C ALA A 26 20.35 47.84 -17.79
N GLY A 27 21.38 48.17 -18.56
CA GLY A 27 21.65 47.57 -19.86
C GLY A 27 22.47 46.27 -19.79
N GLN A 28 23.06 45.92 -20.92
CA GLN A 28 23.79 44.68 -21.15
C GLN A 28 25.00 44.51 -20.23
N GLY A 29 25.15 43.32 -19.64
CA GLY A 29 26.28 42.92 -18.78
C GLY A 29 25.89 42.40 -17.39
N SER A 30 26.88 42.28 -16.49
CA SER A 30 26.69 41.89 -15.09
C SER A 30 26.44 43.12 -14.22
N ASN A 31 25.27 43.17 -13.59
CA ASN A 31 24.83 44.26 -12.72
C ASN A 31 24.82 43.76 -11.28
N VAL A 32 25.54 44.42 -10.38
CA VAL A 32 25.70 43.98 -8.98
C VAL A 32 24.98 44.95 -8.06
N ILE A 33 24.13 44.45 -7.17
CA ILE A 33 23.50 45.25 -6.10
C ILE A 33 23.86 44.60 -4.76
N ASP A 34 24.79 45.21 -4.03
CA ASP A 34 25.27 44.74 -2.73
C ASP A 34 24.73 45.62 -1.59
N SER A 35 23.48 46.05 -1.72
CA SER A 35 22.93 47.13 -0.91
C SER A 35 21.43 47.05 -0.64
N LEU A 36 21.00 47.81 0.37
CA LEU A 36 19.60 47.90 0.82
C LEU A 36 18.82 48.85 -0.09
N ALA A 37 17.92 48.32 -0.90
CA ALA A 37 16.90 49.11 -1.56
C ALA A 37 15.59 49.02 -0.74
N GLN A 38 15.21 50.11 -0.08
CA GLN A 38 13.91 50.25 0.58
C GLN A 38 13.02 51.19 -0.24
N GLY A 39 12.09 50.61 -0.99
CA GLY A 39 11.02 51.36 -1.63
C GLY A 39 9.86 51.59 -0.67
N GLY A 40 9.42 52.84 -0.54
CA GLY A 40 8.30 53.22 0.34
C GLY A 40 6.95 52.70 -0.14
N ARG A 41 6.82 52.34 -1.43
CA ARG A 41 5.65 51.65 -1.99
C ARG A 41 6.08 50.50 -2.92
N ASN A 42 6.56 50.74 -4.13
CA ASN A 42 7.02 49.66 -5.04
C ASN A 42 8.52 49.71 -5.32
N VAL A 43 9.10 48.57 -5.69
CA VAL A 43 10.47 48.45 -6.23
C VAL A 43 10.40 47.68 -7.54
N ASP A 44 10.80 48.31 -8.65
CA ASP A 44 10.82 47.70 -9.98
C ASP A 44 12.26 47.71 -10.54
N LEU A 45 12.85 46.53 -10.75
CA LEU A 45 14.19 46.36 -11.34
C LEU A 45 14.06 45.72 -12.73
N GLN A 46 14.61 46.36 -13.75
CA GLN A 46 14.64 45.87 -15.13
C GLN A 46 16.07 45.83 -15.64
N VAL A 47 16.59 44.64 -15.94
CA VAL A 47 17.98 44.42 -16.33
C VAL A 47 18.03 43.63 -17.64
N SER A 48 18.54 44.22 -18.71
CA SER A 48 18.81 43.47 -19.95
C SER A 48 20.14 42.75 -19.83
N GLY A 49 20.23 41.72 -18.98
CA GLY A 49 21.45 40.97 -18.68
C GLY A 49 21.37 40.21 -17.37
N THR A 50 22.52 39.89 -16.77
CA THR A 50 22.57 39.23 -15.45
C THR A 50 22.45 40.26 -14.33
N LEU A 51 21.47 40.08 -13.46
CA LEU A 51 21.39 40.75 -12.16
C LEU A 51 21.99 39.82 -11.10
N ALA A 52 23.06 40.26 -10.44
CA ALA A 52 23.68 39.58 -9.32
C ALA A 52 23.38 40.37 -8.03
N LEU A 53 22.80 39.68 -7.05
CA LEU A 53 22.65 40.18 -5.70
C LEU A 53 23.62 39.40 -4.83
N SER A 54 24.55 40.07 -4.16
CA SER A 54 25.48 39.40 -3.26
C SER A 54 25.41 39.97 -1.86
N SER A 55 25.65 39.12 -0.86
CA SER A 55 25.85 39.56 0.53
C SER A 55 27.23 39.11 1.00
N THR A 56 28.02 40.05 1.49
CA THR A 56 29.44 39.89 1.86
C THR A 56 29.63 40.02 3.38
N GLY A 57 28.91 39.23 4.18
CA GLY A 57 29.12 39.14 5.63
C GLY A 57 29.07 40.46 6.44
N ALA A 58 28.60 41.56 5.84
CA ALA A 58 28.51 42.86 6.48
C ALA A 58 27.33 42.90 7.47
N ALA A 59 27.41 43.75 8.49
CA ALA A 59 26.41 43.88 9.56
C ALA A 59 24.99 44.27 9.07
N THR A 60 24.85 44.65 7.79
CA THR A 60 23.56 44.96 7.16
C THR A 60 23.27 43.94 6.05
N PRO A 61 22.17 43.16 6.12
CA PRO A 61 21.82 42.21 5.07
C PRO A 61 21.50 42.91 3.74
N THR A 62 21.95 42.32 2.63
CA THR A 62 21.51 42.72 1.29
C THR A 62 20.02 42.41 1.19
N ALA A 63 19.19 43.45 1.12
CA ALA A 63 17.74 43.29 1.07
C ALA A 63 17.11 44.21 0.04
N LEU A 64 16.28 43.63 -0.83
CA LEU A 64 15.35 44.34 -1.67
C LEU A 64 13.98 44.29 -1.00
N ARG A 65 13.52 45.43 -0.49
CA ARG A 65 12.28 45.52 0.29
C ARG A 65 11.34 46.54 -0.33
N ALA A 66 10.10 46.11 -0.55
CA ALA A 66 8.99 46.97 -0.91
C ALA A 66 7.87 46.83 0.12
N ALA A 67 7.28 47.96 0.56
CA ALA A 67 6.05 47.94 1.37
C ALA A 67 4.81 47.53 0.55
N GLY A 68 4.91 47.63 -0.78
CA GLY A 68 4.01 47.13 -1.80
C GLY A 68 4.75 46.12 -2.68
N GLU A 69 4.66 46.27 -4.00
CA GLU A 69 5.15 45.25 -4.94
C GLU A 69 6.67 45.30 -5.13
N LEU A 70 7.30 44.13 -5.20
CA LEU A 70 8.68 43.97 -5.66
C LEU A 70 8.67 43.24 -7.00
N ARG A 71 9.12 43.90 -8.07
CA ARG A 71 9.24 43.31 -9.41
C ARG A 71 10.68 43.31 -9.88
N ILE A 72 11.15 42.17 -10.36
CA ILE A 72 12.48 41.97 -10.92
C ILE A 72 12.30 41.31 -12.29
N ALA A 73 12.81 41.95 -13.34
CA ALA A 73 12.90 41.39 -14.68
C ALA A 73 14.37 41.41 -15.12
N ALA A 74 14.92 40.25 -15.47
CA ALA A 74 16.32 40.10 -15.88
C ALA A 74 16.47 39.05 -16.99
N ASP A 75 17.64 38.97 -17.65
CA ASP A 75 17.94 37.78 -18.46
C ASP A 75 18.31 36.60 -17.56
N SER A 76 19.06 36.85 -16.49
CA SER A 76 19.29 35.88 -15.42
C SER A 76 19.42 36.61 -14.10
N LEU A 77 18.98 35.96 -13.01
CA LEU A 77 19.15 36.48 -11.65
C LEU A 77 19.96 35.46 -10.86
N THR A 78 21.03 35.93 -10.23
CA THR A 78 21.80 35.16 -9.26
C THR A 78 21.75 35.84 -7.90
N THR A 79 21.38 35.10 -6.86
CA THR A 79 21.58 35.52 -5.48
C THR A 79 22.65 34.63 -4.87
N HIS A 80 23.66 35.25 -4.26
CA HIS A 80 24.78 34.52 -3.69
C HIS A 80 25.12 35.07 -2.30
N SER A 81 24.93 34.24 -1.29
CA SER A 81 25.26 34.60 0.09
C SER A 81 26.65 34.05 0.45
N THR A 82 27.62 34.94 0.68
CA THR A 82 28.96 34.55 1.12
C THR A 82 29.09 34.74 2.64
N GLY A 83 29.50 33.67 3.34
CA GLY A 83 29.71 33.67 4.79
C GLY A 83 28.62 32.97 5.61
N SER A 84 28.99 32.47 6.79
CA SER A 84 28.07 31.84 7.73
C SER A 84 27.07 32.86 8.27
N GLY A 85 25.77 32.67 8.00
CA GLY A 85 24.69 33.53 8.51
C GLY A 85 24.30 34.72 7.62
N SER A 86 24.95 34.92 6.47
CA SER A 86 24.51 35.88 5.45
C SER A 86 23.29 35.33 4.71
N SER A 87 22.22 36.12 4.57
CA SER A 87 21.10 35.81 3.68
C SER A 87 20.70 37.06 2.89
N ILE A 88 20.31 36.84 1.63
CA ILE A 88 19.70 37.87 0.80
C ILE A 88 18.20 37.84 1.07
N LEU A 89 17.59 39.01 1.33
CA LEU A 89 16.15 39.13 1.52
C LEU A 89 15.48 39.81 0.32
N LEU A 90 14.52 39.13 -0.31
CA LEU A 90 13.63 39.71 -1.31
C LEU A 90 12.22 39.77 -0.72
N ALA A 91 11.74 40.96 -0.39
CA ALA A 91 10.49 41.12 0.34
C ALA A 91 9.51 42.09 -0.33
N ALA A 92 8.27 41.64 -0.49
CA ALA A 92 7.12 42.45 -0.90
C ALA A 92 6.07 42.50 0.22
N GLY A 93 5.55 43.68 0.51
CA GLY A 93 4.62 43.90 1.62
C GLY A 93 5.28 43.99 3.00
N LEU A 94 6.60 44.13 3.07
CA LEU A 94 7.32 44.14 4.34
C LEU A 94 7.48 45.58 4.86
N LEU A 95 6.81 45.88 5.98
CA LEU A 95 6.90 47.17 6.66
C LEU A 95 8.27 47.37 7.33
N ALA A 96 8.55 48.62 7.71
CA ALA A 96 9.76 49.00 8.44
C ALA A 96 9.85 48.33 9.83
N ASP A 97 8.71 48.02 10.45
CA ASP A 97 8.61 47.29 11.73
C ASP A 97 8.75 45.76 11.59
N GLY A 98 9.01 45.26 10.37
CA GLY A 98 9.22 43.84 10.08
C GLY A 98 7.95 43.02 9.88
N ARG A 99 6.75 43.64 9.94
CA ARG A 99 5.48 42.94 9.68
C ARG A 99 5.21 42.85 8.17
N LEU A 100 4.71 41.71 7.71
CA LEU A 100 4.10 41.58 6.39
C LEU A 100 2.67 42.16 6.44
N THR A 101 2.32 43.03 5.49
CA THR A 101 1.00 43.68 5.41
C THR A 101 0.45 43.67 4.00
N GLY A 102 -0.88 43.68 3.88
CA GLY A 102 -1.59 43.75 2.62
C GLY A 102 -1.54 42.46 1.79
N ASN A 103 -1.62 42.60 0.46
CA ASN A 103 -1.59 41.51 -0.52
C ASN A 103 -0.50 41.75 -1.57
N ALA A 104 0.63 42.30 -1.12
CA ALA A 104 1.70 42.74 -2.01
C ALA A 104 2.49 41.56 -2.58
N GLY A 105 2.72 41.59 -3.90
CA GLY A 105 3.38 40.53 -4.64
C GLY A 105 4.89 40.73 -4.83
N LEU A 106 5.62 39.60 -4.76
CA LEU A 106 6.98 39.45 -5.25
C LEU A 106 6.90 38.82 -6.65
N ARG A 107 7.39 39.49 -7.68
CA ARG A 107 7.50 38.93 -9.04
C ARG A 107 8.94 38.95 -9.51
N VAL A 108 9.48 37.79 -9.85
CA VAL A 108 10.80 37.64 -10.45
C VAL A 108 10.65 36.90 -11.76
N SER A 109 11.03 37.54 -12.86
CA SER A 109 10.96 36.97 -14.21
C SER A 109 12.34 37.02 -14.85
N THR A 110 12.89 35.85 -15.16
CA THR A 110 14.10 35.70 -15.96
C THR A 110 13.77 35.14 -17.34
N THR A 111 14.55 35.48 -18.36
CA THR A 111 14.46 34.78 -19.67
C THR A 111 15.28 33.48 -19.66
N GLY A 112 16.38 33.45 -18.90
CA GLY A 112 17.22 32.29 -18.60
C GLY A 112 17.04 31.78 -17.18
N VAL A 113 18.14 31.59 -16.45
CA VAL A 113 18.17 30.94 -15.13
C VAL A 113 17.86 31.94 -14.01
N LEU A 114 16.98 31.54 -13.08
CA LEU A 114 16.87 32.13 -11.75
C LEU A 114 17.60 31.22 -10.76
N GLN A 115 18.78 31.63 -10.31
CA GLN A 115 19.53 30.93 -9.26
C GLN A 115 19.42 31.74 -7.97
N SER A 116 18.80 31.17 -6.93
CA SER A 116 18.60 31.92 -5.70
C SER A 116 18.60 31.04 -4.45
N ASP A 117 19.44 31.40 -3.48
CA ASP A 117 19.42 30.88 -2.10
C ASP A 117 18.69 31.82 -1.12
N ALA A 118 18.14 32.92 -1.62
CA ALA A 118 17.57 34.00 -0.84
C ALA A 118 16.37 33.58 0.01
N GLN A 119 16.16 34.34 1.10
CA GLN A 119 14.87 34.42 1.76
C GLN A 119 13.94 35.32 0.94
N MET A 120 12.83 34.78 0.49
CA MET A 120 11.84 35.43 -0.36
C MET A 120 10.50 35.48 0.37
N LEU A 121 10.00 36.68 0.65
CA LEU A 121 8.78 36.91 1.43
C LEU A 121 7.79 37.76 0.62
N ALA A 122 6.57 37.26 0.42
CA ALA A 122 5.48 38.03 -0.15
C ALA A 122 4.27 38.02 0.80
N ALA A 123 3.69 39.19 1.07
CA ALA A 123 2.41 39.27 1.77
C ALA A 123 1.25 38.66 0.94
N GLY A 124 1.34 38.77 -0.39
CA GLY A 124 0.41 38.20 -1.36
C GLY A 124 1.03 37.08 -2.18
N THR A 125 1.11 37.26 -3.50
CA THR A 125 1.68 36.26 -4.42
C THR A 125 3.18 36.41 -4.57
N ALA A 126 3.94 35.32 -4.36
CA ALA A 126 5.30 35.19 -4.84
C ALA A 126 5.31 34.41 -6.17
N ALA A 127 5.64 35.07 -7.27
CA ALA A 127 5.70 34.47 -8.60
C ALA A 127 7.14 34.53 -9.14
N LEU A 128 7.70 33.36 -9.43
CA LEU A 128 9.05 33.19 -9.97
C LEU A 128 8.93 32.48 -11.33
N SER A 129 9.50 33.07 -12.39
CA SER A 129 9.47 32.48 -13.72
C SER A 129 10.83 32.55 -14.43
N GLY A 130 11.15 31.52 -15.21
CA GLY A 130 12.42 31.41 -15.94
C GLY A 130 12.48 30.22 -16.89
N THR A 131 13.63 30.01 -17.53
CA THR A 131 13.93 28.74 -18.21
C THR A 131 14.13 27.64 -17.15
N GLU A 132 14.98 27.91 -16.17
CA GLU A 132 15.25 27.08 -14.98
C GLU A 132 15.09 27.89 -13.70
N LEU A 133 14.53 27.29 -12.66
CA LEU A 133 14.49 27.85 -11.30
C LEU A 133 15.37 26.99 -10.38
N GLN A 134 16.56 27.49 -10.05
CA GLN A 134 17.50 26.84 -9.12
C GLN A 134 17.36 27.49 -7.74
N LEU A 135 16.47 26.95 -6.92
CA LEU A 135 16.05 27.47 -5.61
C LEU A 135 16.57 26.62 -4.44
N ALA A 136 17.66 25.87 -4.65
CA ALA A 136 18.21 25.01 -3.62
C ALA A 136 18.59 25.82 -2.37
N ASN A 137 18.19 25.33 -1.20
CA ASN A 137 18.35 25.97 0.11
C ASN A 137 17.57 27.30 0.30
N ALA A 138 16.76 27.73 -0.67
CA ALA A 138 15.98 28.94 -0.54
C ALA A 138 14.87 28.81 0.50
N GLN A 139 14.45 29.96 1.06
CA GLN A 139 13.24 30.05 1.88
C GLN A 139 12.24 30.94 1.17
N LEU A 140 11.11 30.39 0.74
CA LEU A 140 10.09 31.11 -0.02
C LEU A 140 8.75 31.04 0.71
N GLN A 141 8.16 32.20 0.99
CA GLN A 141 6.85 32.30 1.63
C GLN A 141 5.94 33.28 0.90
N GLY A 142 4.67 32.88 0.73
CA GLY A 142 3.60 33.74 0.20
C GLY A 142 2.21 33.28 0.61
N GLN A 143 1.19 34.12 0.39
CA GLN A 143 -0.19 33.66 0.38
C GLN A 143 -0.42 32.68 -0.78
N THR A 144 0.12 33.02 -1.94
CA THR A 144 0.19 32.16 -3.12
C THR A 144 1.64 32.10 -3.59
N VAL A 145 2.12 30.92 -3.95
CA VAL A 145 3.43 30.74 -4.56
C VAL A 145 3.26 30.14 -5.95
N GLN A 146 3.87 30.76 -6.96
CA GLN A 146 3.84 30.32 -8.35
C GLN A 146 5.27 30.15 -8.86
N LEU A 147 5.63 28.93 -9.21
CA LEU A 147 6.93 28.57 -9.78
C LEU A 147 6.72 28.11 -11.22
N GLN A 148 7.28 28.83 -12.19
CA GLN A 148 7.13 28.51 -13.61
C GLN A 148 8.49 28.39 -14.28
N ALA A 149 8.89 27.17 -14.63
CA ALA A 149 10.08 26.89 -15.41
C ALA A 149 9.68 26.30 -16.77
N THR A 150 10.52 26.50 -17.78
CA THR A 150 10.35 25.80 -19.06
C THR A 150 10.94 24.39 -19.00
N THR A 151 12.03 24.20 -18.24
CA THR A 151 12.71 22.92 -18.05
C THR A 151 12.58 22.44 -16.60
N ASP A 152 13.36 23.01 -15.68
CA ASP A 152 13.57 22.41 -14.37
C ASP A 152 13.33 23.38 -13.21
N ILE A 153 12.76 22.84 -12.13
CA ILE A 153 12.69 23.49 -10.82
C ILE A 153 13.49 22.64 -9.83
N ASP A 154 14.56 23.20 -9.27
CA ASP A 154 15.34 22.62 -8.18
C ASP A 154 15.01 23.33 -6.86
N THR A 155 14.39 22.61 -5.95
CA THR A 155 13.99 23.04 -4.59
C THR A 155 14.66 22.18 -3.52
N ARG A 156 15.81 21.56 -3.84
CA ARG A 156 16.54 20.72 -2.87
C ARG A 156 16.86 21.50 -1.60
N ASN A 157 16.56 20.89 -0.46
CA ASN A 157 16.71 21.51 0.87
C ASN A 157 16.00 22.87 1.04
N ALA A 158 15.14 23.27 0.09
CA ALA A 158 14.41 24.53 0.17
C ALA A 158 13.19 24.37 1.07
N GLN A 159 12.71 25.50 1.61
CA GLN A 159 11.42 25.58 2.28
C GLN A 159 10.50 26.51 1.48
N VAL A 160 9.52 25.95 0.79
CA VAL A 160 8.53 26.69 0.00
C VAL A 160 7.16 26.54 0.65
N LEU A 161 6.70 27.61 1.31
CA LEU A 161 5.46 27.62 2.08
C LEU A 161 4.47 28.60 1.46
N ALA A 162 3.38 28.07 0.90
CA ALA A 162 2.20 28.84 0.55
C ALA A 162 1.15 28.74 1.67
N GLN A 163 0.62 29.87 2.14
CA GLN A 163 -0.51 29.85 3.09
C GLN A 163 -1.82 29.42 2.41
N GLY A 164 -1.94 29.62 1.09
CA GLY A 164 -3.08 29.23 0.27
C GLY A 164 -2.67 28.21 -0.78
N GLN A 165 -2.24 28.66 -1.96
CA GLN A 165 -1.91 27.76 -3.07
C GLN A 165 -0.42 27.81 -3.42
N LEU A 166 0.18 26.64 -3.61
CA LEU A 166 1.46 26.47 -4.29
C LEU A 166 1.21 25.83 -5.64
N SER A 167 1.61 26.50 -6.72
CA SER A 167 1.62 25.95 -8.07
C SER A 167 3.02 25.87 -8.64
N ALA A 168 3.37 24.75 -9.25
CA ALA A 168 4.64 24.56 -9.96
C ALA A 168 4.38 23.98 -11.35
N THR A 169 4.98 24.57 -12.38
CA THR A 169 4.91 24.10 -13.76
C THR A 169 6.34 24.00 -14.32
N ALA A 170 6.72 22.79 -14.75
CA ALA A 170 8.05 22.49 -15.29
C ALA A 170 8.05 21.13 -16.02
N GLN A 171 9.15 20.75 -16.65
CA GLN A 171 9.36 19.36 -17.07
C GLN A 171 9.77 18.48 -15.88
N THR A 172 10.68 18.97 -15.03
CA THR A 172 11.09 18.28 -13.80
C THR A 172 11.01 19.16 -12.57
N LEU A 173 10.70 18.55 -11.43
CA LEU A 173 10.73 19.16 -10.11
C LEU A 173 11.56 18.28 -9.17
N ASN A 174 12.68 18.82 -8.69
CA ASN A 174 13.53 18.19 -7.70
C ASN A 174 13.30 18.86 -6.33
N ASN A 175 12.63 18.16 -5.44
CA ASN A 175 12.38 18.55 -4.05
C ASN A 175 13.14 17.62 -3.07
N ALA A 176 14.27 17.03 -3.48
CA ALA A 176 14.99 16.13 -2.58
C ALA A 176 15.50 16.86 -1.32
N GLY A 177 15.16 16.35 -0.14
CA GLY A 177 15.44 17.02 1.14
C GLY A 177 14.69 18.34 1.38
N GLY A 178 13.88 18.80 0.42
CA GLY A 178 13.12 20.05 0.50
C GLY A 178 11.72 19.86 1.08
N GLN A 179 11.03 20.97 1.31
CA GLN A 179 9.65 21.03 1.77
C GLN A 179 8.83 21.95 0.87
N LEU A 180 7.79 21.41 0.24
CA LEU A 180 6.76 22.16 -0.47
C LEU A 180 5.43 22.01 0.28
N SER A 181 4.85 23.11 0.76
CA SER A 181 3.63 23.09 1.55
C SER A 181 2.63 24.13 1.06
N GLY A 182 1.35 23.76 1.01
CA GLY A 182 0.24 24.64 0.65
C GLY A 182 -1.09 24.12 1.18
N GLN A 183 -2.11 24.96 1.33
CA GLN A 183 -3.48 24.45 1.47
C GLN A 183 -3.91 23.71 0.20
N GLN A 184 -3.51 24.24 -0.95
CA GLN A 184 -3.64 23.57 -2.25
C GLN A 184 -2.26 23.41 -2.89
N LEU A 185 -1.91 22.18 -3.26
CA LEU A 185 -0.82 21.91 -4.19
C LEU A 185 -1.37 21.71 -5.60
N ASN A 186 -0.75 22.36 -6.59
CA ASN A 186 -1.05 22.18 -8.01
C ASN A 186 0.28 22.02 -8.77
N LEU A 187 0.71 20.77 -8.97
CA LEU A 187 1.99 20.45 -9.60
C LEU A 187 1.72 19.92 -11.01
N GLN A 188 2.22 20.63 -12.01
CA GLN A 188 2.12 20.28 -13.43
C GLN A 188 3.53 20.01 -13.94
N VAL A 189 4.02 18.81 -13.63
CA VAL A 189 5.40 18.40 -13.92
C VAL A 189 5.44 17.01 -14.55
N GLY A 190 6.43 16.75 -15.40
CA GLY A 190 6.65 15.43 -15.99
C GLY A 190 7.28 14.46 -14.99
N ALA A 191 8.40 14.84 -14.37
CA ALA A 191 9.08 14.03 -13.37
C ALA A 191 9.18 14.76 -12.02
N LEU A 192 8.96 14.02 -10.93
CA LEU A 192 9.02 14.54 -9.56
C LEU A 192 9.97 13.69 -8.71
N ASP A 193 11.06 14.28 -8.25
CA ASP A 193 11.96 13.73 -7.22
C ASP A 193 11.64 14.38 -5.88
N ASN A 194 11.06 13.61 -4.96
CA ASN A 194 10.76 14.01 -3.58
C ASN A 194 11.55 13.17 -2.56
N ARG A 195 12.73 12.65 -2.94
CA ARG A 195 13.52 11.79 -2.06
C ARG A 195 13.93 12.50 -0.78
N SER A 196 13.64 11.88 0.36
CA SER A 196 13.88 12.50 1.69
C SER A 196 13.25 13.90 1.86
N GLY A 197 12.35 14.31 0.95
CA GLY A 197 11.65 15.58 0.97
C GLY A 197 10.23 15.44 1.49
N SER A 198 9.49 16.55 1.51
CA SER A 198 8.08 16.58 1.90
C SER A 198 7.21 17.41 0.97
N LEU A 199 6.09 16.83 0.55
CA LEU A 199 4.99 17.52 -0.13
C LEU A 199 3.76 17.49 0.79
N LEU A 200 3.32 18.66 1.24
CA LEU A 200 2.24 18.80 2.22
C LEU A 200 1.05 19.56 1.60
N HIS A 201 -0.02 18.83 1.29
CA HIS A 201 -1.31 19.38 0.88
C HIS A 201 -2.21 19.48 2.12
N THR A 202 -2.25 20.66 2.73
CA THR A 202 -2.83 20.85 4.07
C THR A 202 -4.33 21.17 4.08
N GLY A 203 -4.90 21.54 2.93
CA GLY A 203 -6.34 21.78 2.74
C GLY A 203 -7.12 20.51 2.44
N THR A 204 -8.43 20.65 2.29
CA THR A 204 -9.39 19.53 2.13
C THR A 204 -9.84 19.31 0.68
N ALA A 205 -9.42 20.17 -0.25
CA ALA A 205 -9.70 20.02 -1.67
C ALA A 205 -8.94 18.81 -2.23
N THR A 206 -9.46 18.19 -3.29
CA THR A 206 -8.83 17.02 -3.90
C THR A 206 -7.40 17.33 -4.36
N LEU A 207 -6.45 16.48 -3.97
CA LEU A 207 -5.11 16.49 -4.54
C LEU A 207 -5.11 15.63 -5.80
N ASN A 208 -4.80 16.24 -6.94
CA ASN A 208 -4.51 15.54 -8.19
C ASN A 208 -3.03 15.67 -8.48
N LEU A 209 -2.32 14.53 -8.51
CA LEU A 209 -0.91 14.47 -8.90
C LEU A 209 -0.77 13.51 -10.06
N ASN A 210 -0.59 14.06 -11.26
CA ASN A 210 -0.40 13.31 -12.50
C ASN A 210 1.01 13.62 -13.02
N VAL A 211 1.87 12.61 -13.00
CA VAL A 211 3.27 12.71 -13.42
C VAL A 211 3.64 11.50 -14.26
N THR A 212 4.73 11.55 -15.01
CA THR A 212 5.30 10.38 -15.67
C THR A 212 6.07 9.52 -14.67
N SER A 213 6.94 10.15 -13.86
CA SER A 213 7.72 9.45 -12.83
C SER A 213 7.68 10.18 -11.50
N LEU A 214 7.58 9.41 -10.42
CA LEU A 214 7.61 9.88 -9.04
C LEU A 214 8.59 9.05 -8.22
N ASP A 215 9.66 9.69 -7.74
CA ASP A 215 10.60 9.12 -6.77
C ASP A 215 10.40 9.79 -5.41
N ASN A 216 9.73 9.08 -4.51
CA ASN A 216 9.45 9.47 -3.13
C ASN A 216 10.25 8.61 -2.12
N ARG A 217 11.41 8.07 -2.50
CA ARG A 217 12.18 7.21 -1.58
C ARG A 217 12.62 7.96 -0.32
N GLY A 218 12.28 7.39 0.84
CA GLY A 218 12.51 8.05 2.14
C GLY A 218 11.80 9.39 2.33
N GLY A 219 10.97 9.82 1.37
CA GLY A 219 10.22 11.08 1.41
C GLY A 219 8.80 10.90 1.94
N VAL A 220 8.09 12.03 2.08
CA VAL A 220 6.70 12.07 2.53
C VAL A 220 5.86 12.87 1.54
N ILE A 221 4.74 12.28 1.11
CA ILE A 221 3.65 13.00 0.44
C ILE A 221 2.43 12.84 1.32
N ALA A 222 1.95 13.94 1.90
CA ALA A 222 0.83 13.94 2.83
C ALA A 222 -0.26 14.91 2.38
N ALA A 223 -1.51 14.45 2.43
CA ALA A 223 -2.67 15.23 2.04
C ALA A 223 -3.82 15.12 3.06
N ASN A 224 -4.32 16.28 3.51
CA ASN A 224 -5.58 16.41 4.24
C ASN A 224 -6.81 16.48 3.32
N ALA A 225 -6.57 16.33 2.02
CA ALA A 225 -7.58 16.33 0.98
C ALA A 225 -8.70 15.34 1.30
N THR A 226 -9.93 15.63 0.86
CA THR A 226 -11.04 14.66 0.93
C THR A 226 -10.74 13.41 0.12
N ASP A 227 -10.16 13.61 -1.06
CA ASP A 227 -9.74 12.58 -2.00
C ASP A 227 -8.33 12.86 -2.53
N VAL A 228 -7.60 11.81 -2.87
CA VAL A 228 -6.30 11.88 -3.55
C VAL A 228 -6.35 11.04 -4.81
N ASN A 229 -6.03 11.66 -5.94
CA ASN A 229 -5.80 10.97 -7.21
C ASN A 229 -4.33 11.08 -7.57
N LEU A 230 -3.61 9.96 -7.50
CA LEU A 230 -2.21 9.87 -7.86
C LEU A 230 -2.05 8.97 -9.08
N THR A 231 -1.50 9.51 -10.16
CA THR A 231 -1.23 8.77 -11.40
C THR A 231 0.21 8.97 -11.80
N ALA A 232 0.94 7.87 -11.98
CA ALA A 232 2.34 7.86 -12.42
C ALA A 232 2.60 6.69 -13.37
N GLN A 233 3.45 6.78 -14.39
CA GLN A 233 3.90 5.55 -15.06
C GLN A 233 4.82 4.74 -14.14
N SER A 234 5.76 5.42 -13.49
CA SER A 234 6.62 4.82 -12.48
C SER A 234 6.56 5.55 -11.15
N LEU A 235 6.27 4.79 -10.10
CA LEU A 235 6.21 5.26 -8.73
C LEU A 235 7.14 4.42 -7.86
N ASN A 236 8.18 5.06 -7.32
CA ASN A 236 9.00 4.49 -6.27
C ASN A 236 8.79 5.29 -4.97
N THR A 237 8.27 4.64 -3.94
CA THR A 237 8.13 5.16 -2.58
C THR A 237 8.77 4.21 -1.56
N ASP A 238 9.84 3.52 -1.93
CA ASP A 238 10.59 2.61 -1.05
C ASP A 238 11.09 3.37 0.18
N ALA A 239 10.87 2.79 1.36
CA ALA A 239 11.11 3.43 2.66
C ALA A 239 10.47 4.83 2.84
N GLY A 240 9.61 5.26 1.91
CA GLY A 240 8.89 6.53 1.93
C GLY A 240 7.45 6.37 2.38
N GLN A 241 6.70 7.47 2.38
CA GLN A 241 5.34 7.52 2.88
C GLN A 241 4.42 8.27 1.92
N LEU A 242 3.27 7.65 1.60
CA LEU A 242 2.12 8.28 0.97
C LEU A 242 0.97 8.29 1.98
N GLN A 243 0.53 9.47 2.39
CA GLN A 243 -0.48 9.64 3.45
C GLN A 243 -1.66 10.46 2.95
N HIS A 244 -2.86 9.89 3.09
CA HIS A 244 -4.13 10.54 2.84
C HIS A 244 -4.93 10.55 4.15
N ALA A 245 -5.11 11.71 4.77
CA ALA A 245 -5.85 11.82 6.04
C ALA A 245 -7.37 11.94 5.84
N GLY A 246 -7.83 12.23 4.61
CA GLY A 246 -9.24 12.34 4.28
C GLY A 246 -10.01 11.03 4.39
N SER A 247 -11.33 11.13 4.51
CA SER A 247 -12.25 9.99 4.62
C SER A 247 -12.77 9.49 3.28
N GLY A 248 -12.42 10.14 2.16
CA GLY A 248 -12.85 9.77 0.81
C GLY A 248 -11.99 8.66 0.21
N GLN A 249 -11.65 8.80 -1.07
CA GLN A 249 -10.87 7.83 -1.83
C GLN A 249 -9.43 8.29 -2.02
N PHE A 250 -8.49 7.38 -1.74
CA PHE A 250 -7.13 7.47 -2.29
C PHE A 250 -7.03 6.50 -3.47
N LEU A 251 -7.08 7.05 -4.68
CA LEU A 251 -6.83 6.32 -5.91
C LEU A 251 -5.37 6.48 -6.35
N LEU A 252 -4.65 5.36 -6.39
CA LEU A 252 -3.28 5.27 -6.86
C LEU A 252 -3.22 4.39 -8.12
N GLN A 253 -2.79 4.98 -9.23
CA GLN A 253 -2.67 4.31 -10.52
C GLN A 253 -1.23 4.38 -11.02
N ALA A 254 -0.63 3.24 -11.37
CA ALA A 254 0.67 3.24 -12.00
C ALA A 254 0.94 2.08 -12.98
N ASP A 255 1.96 2.18 -13.83
CA ASP A 255 2.44 0.97 -14.52
C ASP A 255 3.34 0.16 -13.58
N THR A 256 4.26 0.84 -12.90
CA THR A 256 5.15 0.24 -11.90
C THR A 256 5.02 0.96 -10.56
N LEU A 257 4.79 0.18 -9.50
CA LEU A 257 4.76 0.63 -8.12
C LEU A 257 5.79 -0.16 -7.30
N SER A 258 6.73 0.54 -6.68
CA SER A 258 7.59 0.00 -5.62
C SER A 258 7.36 0.78 -4.33
N ALA A 259 6.98 0.10 -3.26
CA ALA A 259 6.80 0.67 -1.93
C ALA A 259 7.48 -0.20 -0.85
N GLN A 260 8.63 -0.78 -1.18
CA GLN A 260 9.33 -1.74 -0.33
C GLN A 260 9.75 -1.09 0.98
N GLY A 261 9.36 -1.69 2.12
CA GLY A 261 9.57 -1.10 3.45
C GLY A 261 8.91 0.28 3.65
N GLY A 262 8.08 0.73 2.72
CA GLY A 262 7.39 2.01 2.75
C GLY A 262 5.98 1.91 3.32
N GLN A 263 5.27 3.04 3.34
CA GLN A 263 3.91 3.15 3.88
C GLN A 263 2.97 3.81 2.86
N ILE A 264 1.80 3.20 2.66
CA ILE A 264 0.67 3.78 1.91
C ILE A 264 -0.54 3.76 2.85
N LEU A 265 -0.92 4.94 3.35
CA LEU A 265 -1.90 5.09 4.42
C LEU A 265 -3.06 5.97 3.93
N SER A 266 -4.29 5.50 4.11
CA SER A 266 -5.52 6.24 3.84
C SER A 266 -6.43 6.25 5.07
N GLY A 267 -6.94 7.42 5.45
CA GLY A 267 -8.02 7.60 6.43
C GLY A 267 -9.39 7.21 5.87
N GLY A 268 -9.47 7.04 4.55
CA GLY A 268 -10.64 6.59 3.80
C GLY A 268 -10.34 5.29 3.06
N ASN A 269 -11.01 5.07 1.95
CA ASN A 269 -10.76 3.91 1.11
C ASN A 269 -9.44 4.06 0.35
N LEU A 270 -8.77 2.95 0.07
CA LEU A 270 -7.53 2.90 -0.69
C LEU A 270 -7.68 1.94 -1.87
N GLN A 271 -7.50 2.48 -3.08
CA GLN A 271 -7.48 1.72 -4.32
C GLN A 271 -6.12 1.85 -5.00
N VAL A 272 -5.44 0.73 -5.20
CA VAL A 272 -4.17 0.62 -5.91
C VAL A 272 -4.40 -0.17 -7.19
N GLN A 273 -4.08 0.43 -8.33
CA GLN A 273 -4.14 -0.20 -9.64
C GLN A 273 -2.79 -0.06 -10.32
N ALA A 274 -2.04 -1.15 -10.47
CA ALA A 274 -0.80 -1.09 -11.21
C ALA A 274 -0.40 -2.36 -11.93
N SER A 275 0.33 -2.28 -13.04
CA SER A 275 0.76 -3.49 -13.77
C SER A 275 1.72 -4.33 -12.92
N GLN A 276 2.79 -3.73 -12.41
CA GLN A 276 3.77 -4.38 -11.53
C GLN A 276 3.79 -3.71 -10.17
N THR A 277 3.57 -4.49 -9.11
CA THR A 277 3.46 -3.98 -7.74
C THR A 277 4.39 -4.73 -6.78
N GLN A 278 5.36 -4.02 -6.22
CA GLN A 278 6.32 -4.52 -5.23
C GLN A 278 6.06 -3.85 -3.87
N LEU A 279 5.50 -4.62 -2.93
CA LEU A 279 5.11 -4.21 -1.58
C LEU A 279 5.89 -4.97 -0.51
N LYS A 280 7.09 -5.46 -0.82
CA LYS A 280 7.86 -6.26 0.13
C LYS A 280 8.08 -5.50 1.45
N SER A 281 7.69 -6.08 2.58
CA SER A 281 7.79 -5.47 3.91
C SER A 281 7.06 -4.11 4.04
N ALA A 282 6.16 -3.78 3.11
CA ALA A 282 5.42 -2.53 3.10
C ALA A 282 4.23 -2.56 4.07
N GLN A 283 3.79 -1.38 4.51
CA GLN A 283 2.53 -1.21 5.24
C GLN A 283 1.52 -0.49 4.34
N VAL A 284 0.40 -1.16 4.04
CA VAL A 284 -0.67 -0.62 3.19
C VAL A 284 -1.99 -0.69 3.95
N VAL A 285 -2.56 0.47 4.27
CA VAL A 285 -3.70 0.58 5.18
C VAL A 285 -4.76 1.52 4.62
N GLY A 286 -6.01 1.07 4.64
CA GLY A 286 -7.19 1.89 4.35
C GLY A 286 -8.40 1.47 5.18
N GLN A 287 -9.50 2.20 5.08
CA GLN A 287 -10.80 1.79 5.62
C GLN A 287 -11.30 0.55 4.90
N ALA A 288 -11.38 0.62 3.57
CA ALA A 288 -11.39 -0.52 2.66
C ALA A 288 -10.09 -0.51 1.83
N LEU A 289 -9.67 -1.69 1.36
CA LEU A 289 -8.44 -1.85 0.59
C LEU A 289 -8.71 -2.66 -0.67
N ASP A 290 -8.35 -2.12 -1.83
CA ASP A 290 -8.49 -2.77 -3.12
C ASP A 290 -7.18 -2.64 -3.90
N ILE A 291 -6.46 -3.75 -4.08
CA ILE A 291 -5.22 -3.81 -4.84
C ILE A 291 -5.45 -4.70 -6.06
N ARG A 292 -5.35 -4.11 -7.26
CA ARG A 292 -5.38 -4.84 -8.53
C ARG A 292 -4.08 -4.66 -9.28
N ALA A 293 -3.45 -5.77 -9.64
CA ALA A 293 -2.24 -5.75 -10.44
C ALA A 293 -2.14 -6.92 -11.41
N THR A 294 -1.29 -6.78 -12.43
CA THR A 294 -0.90 -7.91 -13.27
C THR A 294 0.08 -8.80 -12.52
N GLU A 295 1.07 -8.21 -11.87
CA GLU A 295 2.05 -8.89 -11.03
C GLU A 295 2.07 -8.22 -9.65
N LEU A 296 1.89 -9.02 -8.60
CA LEU A 296 1.85 -8.54 -7.22
C LEU A 296 2.77 -9.36 -6.34
N ASN A 297 3.77 -8.69 -5.77
CA ASN A 297 4.64 -9.20 -4.74
C ASN A 297 4.45 -8.40 -3.45
N ALA A 298 3.81 -9.02 -2.46
CA ALA A 298 3.58 -8.45 -1.14
C ALA A 298 4.15 -9.35 -0.04
N ARG A 299 5.31 -9.98 -0.29
CA ARG A 299 6.03 -10.76 0.72
C ARG A 299 6.31 -9.90 1.95
N GLU A 300 6.09 -10.45 3.14
CA GLU A 300 6.29 -9.75 4.42
C GLU A 300 5.48 -8.45 4.59
N ALA A 301 4.54 -8.15 3.69
CA ALA A 301 3.76 -6.93 3.76
C ALA A 301 2.69 -7.01 4.86
N GLN A 302 2.29 -5.86 5.38
CA GLN A 302 1.09 -5.69 6.20
C GLN A 302 0.02 -4.99 5.36
N LEU A 303 -1.02 -5.72 4.96
CA LEU A 303 -2.13 -5.23 4.15
C LEU A 303 -3.40 -5.22 5.02
N VAL A 304 -3.92 -4.03 5.33
CA VAL A 304 -4.99 -3.88 6.33
C VAL A 304 -6.15 -3.05 5.78
N ALA A 305 -7.34 -3.65 5.75
CA ALA A 305 -8.61 -2.94 5.68
C ALA A 305 -9.19 -2.84 7.09
N ARG A 306 -9.29 -1.64 7.65
CA ARG A 306 -9.64 -1.44 9.07
C ARG A 306 -11.06 -1.90 9.39
N ASN A 307 -12.04 -1.43 8.63
CA ASN A 307 -13.47 -1.67 8.86
C ASN A 307 -14.25 -2.09 7.60
N GLY A 308 -13.61 -2.05 6.43
CA GLY A 308 -14.20 -2.33 5.13
C GLY A 308 -13.78 -3.68 4.57
N THR A 309 -14.02 -3.87 3.27
CA THR A 309 -13.59 -5.06 2.55
C THR A 309 -12.13 -4.94 2.11
N LEU A 310 -11.50 -6.10 1.95
CA LEU A 310 -10.17 -6.23 1.37
C LEU A 310 -10.25 -7.05 0.09
N GLN A 311 -9.76 -6.51 -1.02
CA GLN A 311 -9.64 -7.22 -2.30
C GLN A 311 -8.20 -7.17 -2.77
N LEU A 312 -7.60 -8.34 -3.03
CA LEU A 312 -6.31 -8.48 -3.70
C LEU A 312 -6.52 -9.26 -4.99
N THR A 313 -6.17 -8.69 -6.12
CA THR A 313 -6.30 -9.34 -7.43
C THR A 313 -4.98 -9.27 -8.18
N SER A 314 -4.43 -10.43 -8.52
CA SER A 314 -3.32 -10.61 -9.47
C SER A 314 -3.86 -11.23 -10.76
N THR A 315 -3.70 -10.57 -11.90
CA THR A 315 -4.29 -11.01 -13.19
C THR A 315 -3.28 -11.62 -14.17
N GLY A 316 -2.00 -11.49 -13.90
CA GLY A 316 -0.92 -11.96 -14.76
C GLY A 316 -0.54 -13.44 -14.56
N PRO A 317 0.43 -13.92 -15.35
CA PRO A 317 0.85 -15.32 -15.33
C PRO A 317 1.81 -15.67 -14.21
N LEU A 318 2.38 -14.67 -13.51
CA LEU A 318 3.28 -14.89 -12.39
C LEU A 318 2.50 -15.12 -11.10
N ALA A 319 3.11 -15.89 -10.19
CA ALA A 319 2.53 -16.16 -8.89
C ALA A 319 2.26 -14.86 -8.11
N LEU A 320 1.11 -14.80 -7.43
CA LEU A 320 0.86 -13.83 -6.37
C LEU A 320 1.69 -14.22 -5.15
N GLU A 321 2.62 -13.36 -4.75
CA GLU A 321 3.56 -13.64 -3.67
C GLU A 321 3.12 -12.96 -2.37
N LEU A 322 2.61 -13.74 -1.43
CA LEU A 322 2.17 -13.33 -0.08
C LEU A 322 2.97 -14.01 1.03
N SER A 323 4.14 -14.59 0.73
CA SER A 323 4.92 -15.30 1.75
C SER A 323 5.22 -14.38 2.93
N ARG A 324 4.93 -14.83 4.16
CA ARG A 324 5.09 -14.09 5.42
C ARG A 324 4.26 -12.80 5.52
N ALA A 325 3.32 -12.57 4.60
CA ALA A 325 2.45 -11.41 4.65
C ALA A 325 1.41 -11.52 5.77
N GLN A 326 0.97 -10.37 6.27
CA GLN A 326 -0.18 -10.24 7.15
C GLN A 326 -1.28 -9.50 6.39
N VAL A 327 -2.32 -10.23 6.00
CA VAL A 327 -3.49 -9.68 5.31
C VAL A 327 -4.67 -9.71 6.27
N GLN A 328 -5.19 -8.53 6.62
CA GLN A 328 -6.24 -8.39 7.62
C GLN A 328 -7.39 -7.50 7.12
N SER A 329 -8.61 -8.00 7.23
CA SER A 329 -9.83 -7.26 6.95
C SER A 329 -10.74 -7.20 8.17
N GLY A 330 -11.17 -6.00 8.56
CA GLY A 330 -12.25 -5.80 9.52
C GLY A 330 -13.64 -6.14 8.98
N GLY A 331 -13.76 -6.40 7.68
CA GLY A 331 -14.94 -6.97 7.03
C GLY A 331 -14.61 -8.31 6.37
N SER A 332 -15.14 -8.52 5.16
CA SER A 332 -14.78 -9.67 4.32
C SER A 332 -13.48 -9.42 3.55
N ALA A 333 -12.79 -10.49 3.15
CA ALA A 333 -11.60 -10.43 2.30
C ALA A 333 -11.73 -11.38 1.11
N GLN A 334 -11.25 -10.96 -0.05
CA GLN A 334 -11.14 -11.77 -1.27
C GLN A 334 -9.73 -11.65 -1.83
N ILE A 335 -9.08 -12.79 -2.04
CA ILE A 335 -7.72 -12.87 -2.59
C ILE A 335 -7.81 -13.74 -3.84
N THR A 336 -7.44 -13.16 -4.98
CA THR A 336 -7.57 -13.81 -6.29
C THR A 336 -6.25 -13.74 -7.05
N SER A 337 -5.76 -14.89 -7.50
CA SER A 337 -4.63 -15.00 -8.42
C SER A 337 -5.05 -15.72 -9.70
N ALA A 338 -4.75 -15.13 -10.86
CA ALA A 338 -4.90 -15.76 -12.17
C ALA A 338 -3.82 -16.81 -12.48
N ALA A 339 -2.85 -16.99 -11.58
CA ALA A 339 -1.80 -18.00 -11.65
C ALA A 339 -1.69 -18.72 -10.29
N ASP A 340 -0.48 -19.05 -9.87
CA ASP A 340 -0.20 -19.59 -8.54
C ASP A 340 -0.37 -18.52 -7.45
N LEU A 341 -0.55 -18.96 -6.20
CA LEU A 341 -0.60 -18.14 -5.00
C LEU A 341 0.33 -18.73 -3.95
N ASN A 342 1.40 -18.01 -3.62
CA ASN A 342 2.33 -18.39 -2.57
C ASN A 342 1.99 -17.66 -1.27
N ALA A 343 1.41 -18.38 -0.31
CA ALA A 343 1.01 -17.87 1.01
C ALA A 343 1.78 -18.57 2.15
N GLN A 344 3.02 -19.01 1.90
CA GLN A 344 3.87 -19.64 2.91
C GLN A 344 4.09 -18.72 4.12
N GLN A 345 3.88 -19.22 5.34
CA GLN A 345 3.95 -18.44 6.59
C GLN A 345 3.06 -17.19 6.62
N ALA A 346 2.12 -17.05 5.69
CA ALA A 346 1.22 -15.90 5.65
C ALA A 346 0.13 -16.03 6.72
N VAL A 347 -0.36 -14.90 7.21
CA VAL A 347 -1.58 -14.83 8.01
C VAL A 347 -2.62 -14.07 7.20
N LEU A 348 -3.65 -14.77 6.75
CA LEU A 348 -4.77 -14.24 6.00
C LEU A 348 -6.00 -14.26 6.91
N SER A 349 -6.55 -13.08 7.22
CA SER A 349 -7.64 -12.97 8.19
C SER A 349 -8.74 -12.00 7.74
N ALA A 350 -9.98 -12.40 7.98
CA ALA A 350 -11.17 -11.57 7.77
C ALA A 350 -12.12 -11.70 8.97
N ALA A 351 -12.68 -10.58 9.43
CA ALA A 351 -13.67 -10.60 10.49
C ALA A 351 -15.00 -11.26 10.06
N GLN A 352 -15.28 -11.29 8.76
CA GLN A 352 -16.43 -11.96 8.17
C GLN A 352 -15.96 -13.10 7.26
N ASP A 353 -16.27 -13.05 5.96
CA ASP A 353 -15.92 -14.09 5.01
C ASP A 353 -14.50 -13.89 4.45
N LEU A 354 -13.76 -14.99 4.30
CA LEU A 354 -12.48 -15.01 3.59
C LEU A 354 -12.61 -15.93 2.37
N GLY A 355 -12.42 -15.38 1.18
CA GLY A 355 -12.30 -16.15 -0.06
C GLY A 355 -10.89 -16.11 -0.60
N ILE A 356 -10.38 -17.28 -0.98
CA ILE A 356 -9.06 -17.46 -1.58
C ILE A 356 -9.24 -18.21 -2.90
N THR A 357 -8.84 -17.59 -4.00
CA THR A 357 -8.90 -18.16 -5.35
C THR A 357 -7.52 -18.13 -5.98
N ALA A 358 -7.01 -19.29 -6.40
CA ALA A 358 -5.79 -19.42 -7.18
C ALA A 358 -6.06 -20.23 -8.45
N ALA A 359 -5.80 -19.68 -9.63
CA ALA A 359 -5.98 -20.45 -10.85
C ALA A 359 -5.05 -21.66 -10.89
N GLY A 360 -3.83 -21.55 -10.36
CA GLY A 360 -2.84 -22.63 -10.29
C GLY A 360 -2.72 -23.27 -8.91
N LEU A 361 -1.49 -23.39 -8.42
CA LEU A 361 -1.15 -23.90 -7.10
C LEU A 361 -1.40 -22.84 -6.02
N LEU A 362 -2.12 -23.20 -4.96
CA LEU A 362 -2.09 -22.50 -3.69
C LEU A 362 -1.08 -23.20 -2.75
N SER A 363 0.04 -22.53 -2.46
CA SER A 363 1.00 -22.97 -1.44
C SER A 363 0.67 -22.30 -0.10
N HIS A 364 0.11 -23.08 0.84
CA HIS A 364 -0.27 -22.63 2.18
C HIS A 364 0.50 -23.45 3.21
N ARG A 365 1.80 -23.17 3.32
CA ARG A 365 2.73 -24.01 4.06
C ARG A 365 3.43 -23.31 5.22
N ASP A 366 4.09 -24.13 6.03
CA ASP A 366 5.03 -23.76 7.06
C ASP A 366 4.40 -22.84 8.11
N GLY A 367 3.25 -23.24 8.65
CA GLY A 367 2.55 -22.48 9.69
C GLY A 367 1.64 -21.36 9.18
N ALA A 368 1.40 -21.30 7.86
CA ALA A 368 0.46 -20.36 7.26
C ALA A 368 -0.95 -20.49 7.89
N GLN A 369 -1.67 -19.38 8.02
CA GLN A 369 -3.01 -19.32 8.61
C GLN A 369 -3.99 -18.64 7.66
N ALA A 370 -5.15 -19.25 7.45
CA ALA A 370 -6.31 -18.63 6.80
C ALA A 370 -7.49 -18.67 7.76
N ILE A 371 -7.97 -17.50 8.20
CA ILE A 371 -8.93 -17.35 9.29
C ILE A 371 -10.10 -16.47 8.83
N ALA A 372 -11.30 -17.03 8.85
CA ALA A 372 -12.55 -16.31 8.64
C ALA A 372 -13.35 -16.27 9.96
N GLY A 373 -13.96 -15.13 10.27
CA GLY A 373 -14.95 -15.04 11.34
C GLY A 373 -16.26 -15.76 10.98
N ALA A 374 -16.65 -15.72 9.71
CA ALA A 374 -17.81 -16.43 9.17
C ALA A 374 -17.37 -17.58 8.25
N ASN A 375 -17.49 -17.45 6.93
CA ASN A 375 -17.19 -18.52 5.99
C ASN A 375 -15.78 -18.41 5.40
N LEU A 376 -15.15 -19.56 5.18
CA LEU A 376 -13.90 -19.68 4.46
C LEU A 376 -14.12 -20.47 3.18
N SER A 377 -13.86 -19.86 2.03
CA SER A 377 -13.87 -20.54 0.73
C SER A 377 -12.46 -20.56 0.12
N VAL A 378 -12.05 -21.73 -0.36
CA VAL A 378 -10.78 -21.94 -1.04
C VAL A 378 -11.05 -22.61 -2.37
N GLN A 379 -10.66 -21.96 -3.46
CA GLN A 379 -10.72 -22.50 -4.82
C GLN A 379 -9.32 -22.49 -5.41
N ALA A 380 -8.79 -23.65 -5.79
CA ALA A 380 -7.48 -23.72 -6.40
C ALA A 380 -7.37 -24.78 -7.49
N GLY A 381 -6.39 -24.62 -8.39
CA GLY A 381 -5.97 -25.70 -9.29
C GLY A 381 -5.39 -26.89 -8.52
N GLN A 382 -4.50 -26.58 -7.58
CA GLN A 382 -3.91 -27.49 -6.60
C GLN A 382 -3.82 -26.78 -5.25
N LEU A 383 -3.91 -27.54 -4.17
CA LEU A 383 -3.63 -27.06 -2.83
C LEU A 383 -2.49 -27.90 -2.24
N ASP A 384 -1.39 -27.22 -1.92
CA ASP A 384 -0.31 -27.76 -1.10
C ASP A 384 -0.34 -27.04 0.25
N ALA A 385 -1.01 -27.68 1.20
CA ALA A 385 -1.06 -27.27 2.58
C ALA A 385 -0.17 -28.18 3.41
N GLY A 386 0.70 -27.62 4.23
CA GLY A 386 1.40 -28.44 5.20
C GLY A 386 2.66 -27.82 5.74
N GLY A 387 3.58 -28.64 6.23
CA GLY A 387 4.76 -28.13 6.92
C GLY A 387 4.42 -27.51 8.28
N SER A 388 5.46 -27.17 9.03
CA SER A 388 5.31 -26.65 10.38
C SER A 388 6.39 -25.63 10.69
N LEU A 389 6.03 -24.58 11.42
CA LEU A 389 6.93 -23.56 11.89
C LEU A 389 7.24 -23.79 13.38
N ALA A 390 8.50 -24.03 13.71
CA ALA A 390 8.93 -24.00 15.10
C ALA A 390 8.95 -22.55 15.61
N THR A 391 8.20 -22.27 16.66
CA THR A 391 8.16 -20.98 17.36
C THR A 391 8.58 -21.16 18.81
N ALA A 392 8.85 -20.04 19.49
CA ALA A 392 9.17 -20.07 20.93
C ALA A 392 8.03 -20.67 21.79
N SER A 393 6.79 -20.68 21.28
CA SER A 393 5.61 -21.20 21.96
C SER A 393 5.22 -22.63 21.55
N GLY A 394 6.02 -23.29 20.69
CA GLY A 394 5.76 -24.65 20.20
C GLY A 394 5.82 -24.76 18.68
N VAL A 395 5.18 -25.79 18.13
CA VAL A 395 5.11 -26.01 16.68
C VAL A 395 3.79 -25.44 16.16
N GLN A 396 3.86 -24.49 15.22
CA GLN A 396 2.71 -23.98 14.49
C GLN A 396 2.52 -24.77 13.20
N TYR A 397 1.35 -25.36 13.05
CA TYR A 397 0.93 -26.06 11.85
C TYR A 397 0.16 -25.13 10.92
N SER A 398 0.20 -25.41 9.62
CA SER A 398 -0.64 -24.71 8.66
C SER A 398 -2.12 -24.94 8.96
N GLY A 399 -2.94 -23.91 8.83
CA GLY A 399 -4.32 -23.95 9.34
C GLY A 399 -5.33 -23.19 8.49
N PHE A 400 -6.49 -23.80 8.29
CA PHE A 400 -7.68 -23.17 7.73
C PHE A 400 -8.78 -23.15 8.78
N THR A 401 -9.31 -21.97 9.09
CA THR A 401 -10.29 -21.79 10.18
C THR A 401 -11.46 -20.93 9.73
N ALA A 402 -12.67 -21.45 9.87
CA ALA A 402 -13.93 -20.71 9.82
C ALA A 402 -14.56 -20.73 11.21
N LEU A 403 -14.44 -19.63 11.98
CA LEU A 403 -14.82 -19.62 13.40
C LEU A 403 -16.32 -19.85 13.62
N GLY A 404 -17.15 -19.15 12.85
CA GLY A 404 -18.60 -19.18 13.00
C GLY A 404 -19.37 -19.84 11.86
N GLY A 405 -18.70 -20.17 10.75
CA GLY A 405 -19.37 -20.60 9.52
C GLY A 405 -18.81 -21.87 8.91
N LYS A 406 -19.02 -22.00 7.59
CA LYS A 406 -18.58 -23.16 6.81
C LYS A 406 -17.18 -22.95 6.26
N LEU A 407 -16.42 -24.04 6.19
CA LEU A 407 -15.17 -24.12 5.45
C LEU A 407 -15.39 -24.99 4.22
N GLN A 408 -15.17 -24.42 3.05
CA GLN A 408 -15.28 -25.12 1.77
C GLN A 408 -13.98 -24.98 0.98
N ALA A 409 -13.34 -26.11 0.66
CA ALA A 409 -12.20 -26.16 -0.25
C ALA A 409 -12.57 -26.99 -1.48
N ASP A 410 -12.71 -26.32 -2.62
CA ASP A 410 -13.00 -26.93 -3.92
C ASP A 410 -11.74 -26.84 -4.80
N ILE A 411 -10.99 -27.93 -4.85
CA ILE A 411 -9.70 -28.02 -5.52
C ILE A 411 -9.86 -28.80 -6.82
N ARG A 412 -9.28 -28.32 -7.93
CA ARG A 412 -9.55 -28.93 -9.24
C ARG A 412 -8.85 -30.27 -9.44
N THR A 413 -7.61 -30.40 -8.99
CA THR A 413 -6.81 -31.63 -9.19
C THR A 413 -6.42 -32.26 -7.87
N SER A 414 -5.38 -31.78 -7.20
CA SER A 414 -4.83 -32.40 -5.98
C SER A 414 -4.90 -31.47 -4.77
N LEU A 415 -5.41 -32.01 -3.66
CA LEU A 415 -5.31 -31.44 -2.33
C LEU A 415 -4.34 -32.30 -1.53
N GLN A 416 -3.18 -31.74 -1.20
CA GLN A 416 -2.19 -32.31 -0.30
C GLN A 416 -2.22 -31.51 1.00
N ALA A 417 -2.46 -32.20 2.12
CA ALA A 417 -2.51 -31.59 3.44
C ALA A 417 -1.67 -32.39 4.45
N ASP A 418 -0.47 -31.89 4.75
CA ASP A 418 0.49 -32.53 5.65
C ASP A 418 0.59 -31.80 6.99
N ASN A 419 0.10 -32.43 8.05
CA ASN A 419 -0.04 -31.86 9.39
C ASN A 419 -0.83 -30.54 9.38
N THR A 420 -1.95 -30.50 8.66
CA THR A 420 -2.79 -29.30 8.55
C THR A 420 -3.95 -29.36 9.53
N LEU A 421 -4.25 -28.22 10.17
CA LEU A 421 -5.44 -28.05 11.01
C LEU A 421 -6.60 -27.46 10.20
N TRP A 422 -7.74 -28.16 10.18
CA TRP A 422 -8.95 -27.71 9.54
C TRP A 422 -10.04 -27.47 10.57
N THR A 423 -10.45 -26.23 10.74
CA THR A 423 -11.42 -25.82 11.75
C THR A 423 -12.64 -25.18 11.12
N ALA A 424 -13.84 -25.63 11.48
CA ALA A 424 -15.08 -24.97 11.05
C ALA A 424 -16.16 -24.96 12.16
N GLY A 425 -17.01 -23.94 12.16
CA GLY A 425 -18.10 -23.78 13.12
C GLY A 425 -19.39 -24.49 12.73
N GLU A 426 -19.70 -24.57 11.42
CA GLU A 426 -20.94 -25.17 10.92
C GLU A 426 -20.73 -26.40 10.04
N GLY A 427 -19.60 -26.51 9.35
CA GLY A 427 -19.33 -27.63 8.47
C GLY A 427 -18.07 -27.47 7.65
N LEU A 428 -17.48 -28.59 7.27
CA LEU A 428 -16.23 -28.68 6.54
C LEU A 428 -16.43 -29.56 5.30
N SER A 429 -16.14 -29.02 4.13
CA SER A 429 -16.19 -29.72 2.85
C SER A 429 -14.84 -29.61 2.14
N LEU A 430 -14.21 -30.74 1.88
CA LEU A 430 -12.96 -30.84 1.10
C LEU A 430 -13.24 -31.65 -0.16
N LYS A 431 -13.02 -31.05 -1.34
CA LYS A 431 -13.26 -31.69 -2.63
C LYS A 431 -12.04 -31.55 -3.54
N ALA A 432 -11.62 -32.66 -4.16
CA ALA A 432 -10.59 -32.66 -5.20
C ALA A 432 -10.72 -33.88 -6.13
N GLN A 433 -9.89 -34.02 -7.17
CA GLN A 433 -9.72 -35.33 -7.82
C GLN A 433 -8.94 -36.26 -6.89
N ASP A 434 -7.84 -35.76 -6.33
CA ASP A 434 -7.02 -36.48 -5.37
C ASP A 434 -6.97 -35.72 -4.04
N VAL A 435 -7.38 -36.39 -2.96
CA VAL A 435 -7.29 -35.86 -1.59
C VAL A 435 -6.30 -36.72 -0.80
N PHE A 436 -5.19 -36.11 -0.41
CA PHE A 436 -4.13 -36.72 0.38
C PHE A 436 -3.99 -35.96 1.71
N LEU A 437 -4.41 -36.58 2.81
CA LEU A 437 -4.30 -36.01 4.15
C LEU A 437 -3.33 -36.85 4.99
N THR A 438 -2.21 -36.28 5.41
CA THR A 438 -1.21 -36.94 6.26
C THR A 438 -1.06 -36.19 7.57
N GLY A 439 -1.21 -36.84 8.73
CA GLY A 439 -1.01 -36.16 10.03
C GLY A 439 -2.03 -35.05 10.35
N SER A 440 -3.02 -34.85 9.47
CA SER A 440 -3.96 -33.72 9.52
C SER A 440 -5.06 -33.94 10.57
N ARG A 441 -5.58 -32.84 11.11
CA ARG A 441 -6.62 -32.85 12.13
C ARG A 441 -7.80 -31.98 11.71
N THR A 442 -9.02 -32.48 11.94
CA THR A 442 -10.24 -31.68 11.80
C THR A 442 -10.80 -31.34 13.17
N GLN A 443 -11.16 -30.08 13.37
CA GLN A 443 -11.83 -29.58 14.57
C GLN A 443 -13.13 -28.90 14.19
N LEU A 444 -14.25 -29.54 14.52
CA LEU A 444 -15.57 -29.00 14.27
C LEU A 444 -16.23 -28.70 15.61
N ALA A 445 -16.54 -27.43 15.84
CA ALA A 445 -17.28 -27.04 17.02
C ALA A 445 -18.77 -27.28 16.75
N ALA A 446 -19.50 -27.91 17.68
CA ALA A 446 -20.96 -27.79 17.70
C ALA A 446 -21.24 -26.32 18.06
N GLY A 447 -21.67 -25.51 17.08
CA GLY A 447 -21.77 -24.05 17.15
C GLY A 447 -21.93 -23.48 18.56
N GLN A 448 -20.83 -22.97 19.13
CA GLN A 448 -20.83 -22.28 20.42
C GLN A 448 -20.89 -20.75 20.28
N SER A 449 -21.38 -20.23 19.15
CA SER A 449 -21.47 -18.79 18.90
C SER A 449 -22.93 -18.29 18.90
N ALA A 450 -23.39 -17.95 20.10
CA ALA A 450 -24.27 -16.82 20.44
C ALA A 450 -25.47 -16.44 19.52
N SER A 451 -26.47 -17.31 19.38
CA SER A 451 -27.88 -16.92 19.61
C SER A 451 -28.73 -18.18 19.80
N ALA A 452 -29.30 -18.34 20.99
CA ALA A 452 -30.12 -19.49 21.35
C ALA A 452 -31.51 -19.38 20.69
N ALA A 453 -31.63 -19.62 19.39
CA ALA A 453 -32.94 -19.69 18.72
C ALA A 453 -32.91 -20.33 17.32
N ALA A 454 -32.19 -21.43 17.08
CA ALA A 454 -32.48 -22.31 15.95
C ALA A 454 -31.83 -23.67 16.18
N ASN A 455 -32.59 -24.73 15.93
CA ASN A 455 -32.17 -26.14 15.93
C ASN A 455 -30.75 -26.29 15.36
N PRO A 456 -29.69 -26.54 16.17
CA PRO A 456 -28.34 -26.59 15.66
C PRO A 456 -28.22 -27.80 14.74
N VAL A 457 -28.11 -27.56 13.44
CA VAL A 457 -27.70 -28.60 12.50
C VAL A 457 -26.31 -29.02 12.95
N ALA A 458 -26.16 -30.27 13.41
CA ALA A 458 -24.87 -30.76 13.87
C ALA A 458 -23.85 -30.61 12.74
N ALA A 459 -22.73 -29.95 13.02
CA ALA A 459 -21.73 -29.66 12.02
C ALA A 459 -21.29 -30.95 11.33
N SER A 460 -21.17 -30.92 9.99
CA SER A 460 -20.84 -32.10 9.19
C SER A 460 -19.48 -31.96 8.51
N LEU A 461 -18.86 -33.10 8.25
CA LEU A 461 -17.58 -33.21 7.55
C LEU A 461 -17.79 -34.05 6.28
N LEU A 462 -17.50 -33.47 5.12
CA LEU A 462 -17.51 -34.14 3.82
C LEU A 462 -16.12 -34.10 3.20
N LEU A 463 -15.57 -35.29 2.90
CA LEU A 463 -14.43 -35.45 2.01
C LEU A 463 -14.93 -36.15 0.75
N SER A 464 -14.73 -35.51 -0.40
CA SER A 464 -15.15 -36.02 -1.70
C SER A 464 -13.95 -36.04 -2.66
N ALA A 465 -13.64 -37.21 -3.24
CA ALA A 465 -12.53 -37.33 -4.19
C ALA A 465 -12.78 -38.37 -5.28
N GLN A 466 -11.92 -38.47 -6.28
CA GLN A 466 -11.77 -39.72 -7.05
C GLN A 466 -10.83 -40.68 -6.30
N GLN A 467 -9.71 -40.17 -5.79
CA GLN A 467 -8.81 -40.91 -4.91
C GLN A 467 -8.73 -40.23 -3.55
N LEU A 468 -9.11 -40.94 -2.50
CA LEU A 468 -9.00 -40.47 -1.13
C LEU A 468 -7.98 -41.32 -0.37
N ARG A 469 -6.86 -40.71 0.03
CA ARG A 469 -5.92 -41.34 0.97
C ARG A 469 -5.77 -40.47 2.21
N VAL A 470 -6.01 -41.09 3.36
CA VAL A 470 -5.88 -40.44 4.66
C VAL A 470 -4.98 -41.31 5.52
N SER A 471 -3.92 -40.71 6.04
CA SER A 471 -2.95 -41.36 6.93
C SER A 471 -2.64 -40.53 8.16
N ASP A 472 -2.50 -41.19 9.32
CA ASP A 472 -2.13 -40.54 10.59
C ASP A 472 -3.06 -39.39 11.01
N ALA A 473 -4.34 -39.45 10.63
CA ALA A 473 -5.27 -38.33 10.78
C ALA A 473 -6.28 -38.54 11.92
N LEU A 474 -6.72 -37.41 12.49
CA LEU A 474 -7.87 -37.36 13.39
C LEU A 474 -9.01 -36.61 12.72
N LEU A 475 -10.09 -37.32 12.40
CA LEU A 475 -11.29 -36.77 11.77
C LEU A 475 -12.45 -36.76 12.76
N ALA A 476 -12.70 -35.62 13.38
CA ALA A 476 -13.74 -35.46 14.39
C ALA A 476 -14.81 -34.46 13.95
N THR A 477 -16.07 -34.79 14.23
CA THR A 477 -17.24 -33.95 13.97
C THR A 477 -18.39 -34.26 14.94
N PRO A 478 -19.19 -33.27 15.40
CA PRO A 478 -20.36 -33.55 16.23
C PRO A 478 -21.54 -34.13 15.44
N GLY A 479 -21.58 -33.96 14.11
CA GLY A 479 -22.63 -34.47 13.23
C GLY A 479 -22.15 -35.62 12.35
N ALA A 480 -22.53 -35.61 11.08
CA ALA A 480 -22.17 -36.65 10.13
C ALA A 480 -20.74 -36.46 9.58
N LEU A 481 -19.98 -37.55 9.51
CA LEU A 481 -18.72 -37.68 8.79
C LEU A 481 -18.94 -38.53 7.54
N SER A 482 -18.64 -37.98 6.37
CA SER A 482 -18.81 -38.65 5.09
C SER A 482 -17.52 -38.62 4.28
N LEU A 483 -16.98 -39.80 3.99
CA LEU A 483 -15.80 -40.03 3.16
C LEU A 483 -16.25 -40.72 1.87
N GLN A 484 -16.23 -40.03 0.73
CA GLN A 484 -16.76 -40.54 -0.54
C GLN A 484 -15.69 -40.42 -1.63
N ALA A 485 -15.32 -41.54 -2.27
CA ALA A 485 -14.45 -41.51 -3.43
C ALA A 485 -14.59 -42.74 -4.35
N ASP A 486 -13.94 -42.75 -5.51
CA ASP A 486 -13.85 -43.97 -6.35
C ASP A 486 -12.90 -45.01 -5.75
N SER A 487 -11.86 -44.55 -5.03
CA SER A 487 -10.99 -45.38 -4.21
C SER A 487 -10.72 -44.69 -2.87
N VAL A 488 -10.88 -45.45 -1.79
CA VAL A 488 -10.64 -44.97 -0.42
C VAL A 488 -9.58 -45.85 0.24
N ARG A 489 -8.53 -45.21 0.77
CA ARG A 489 -7.53 -45.82 1.64
C ARG A 489 -7.39 -45.02 2.93
N LEU A 490 -7.68 -45.65 4.06
CA LEU A 490 -7.49 -45.11 5.41
C LEU A 490 -6.40 -45.92 6.12
N ASP A 491 -5.37 -45.24 6.61
CA ASP A 491 -4.22 -45.85 7.30
C ASP A 491 -3.96 -45.12 8.64
N ARG A 492 -4.13 -45.79 9.77
CA ARG A 492 -4.00 -45.16 11.11
C ARG A 492 -4.88 -43.92 11.27
N VAL A 493 -6.12 -44.00 10.81
CA VAL A 493 -7.12 -42.92 10.93
C VAL A 493 -7.98 -43.14 12.17
N GLN A 494 -8.19 -42.08 12.95
CA GLN A 494 -9.13 -42.06 14.07
C GLN A 494 -10.33 -41.19 13.72
N THR A 495 -11.54 -41.70 13.93
CA THR A 495 -12.77 -40.92 13.74
C THR A 495 -13.60 -40.80 15.01
N SER A 496 -14.32 -39.69 15.13
CA SER A 496 -15.36 -39.50 16.13
C SER A 496 -16.49 -38.69 15.52
N SER A 497 -17.66 -39.32 15.33
CA SER A 497 -18.83 -38.66 14.73
C SER A 497 -20.17 -39.13 15.31
N GLN A 498 -21.26 -38.43 14.96
CA GLN A 498 -22.61 -38.95 15.19
C GLN A 498 -22.91 -40.09 14.22
N ASP A 499 -22.67 -39.85 12.93
CA ASP A 499 -22.79 -40.83 11.86
C ASP A 499 -21.49 -40.88 11.07
N LEU A 500 -21.09 -42.07 10.61
CA LEU A 500 -19.94 -42.27 9.74
C LEU A 500 -20.37 -43.02 8.48
N LEU A 501 -20.13 -42.41 7.33
CA LEU A 501 -20.22 -43.04 6.02
C LEU A 501 -18.83 -43.07 5.39
N VAL A 502 -18.37 -44.27 5.01
CA VAL A 502 -17.22 -44.45 4.12
C VAL A 502 -17.72 -45.15 2.87
N GLN A 503 -17.61 -44.49 1.72
CA GLN A 503 -18.15 -44.97 0.45
C GLN A 503 -17.06 -44.98 -0.63
N SER A 504 -16.89 -46.14 -1.26
CA SER A 504 -16.06 -46.34 -2.45
C SER A 504 -16.95 -46.70 -3.65
N SER A 505 -17.08 -45.82 -4.64
CA SER A 505 -17.91 -46.04 -5.86
C SER A 505 -17.21 -46.83 -6.95
N GLY A 506 -15.87 -46.91 -6.93
CA GLY A 506 -15.11 -47.67 -7.91
C GLY A 506 -15.07 -49.16 -7.59
N THR A 507 -14.61 -49.95 -8.57
CA THR A 507 -14.33 -51.39 -8.41
C THR A 507 -13.02 -51.66 -7.65
N HIS A 508 -12.30 -50.62 -7.26
CA HIS A 508 -11.07 -50.70 -6.50
C HIS A 508 -11.34 -51.13 -5.06
N LEU A 509 -10.32 -51.73 -4.44
CA LEU A 509 -10.36 -52.15 -3.05
C LEU A 509 -10.49 -50.94 -2.12
N LEU A 510 -11.52 -50.94 -1.26
CA LEU A 510 -11.62 -50.05 -0.12
C LEU A 510 -10.72 -50.61 0.99
N GLN A 511 -9.66 -49.88 1.32
CA GLN A 511 -8.64 -50.30 2.29
C GLN A 511 -8.77 -49.56 3.61
N LEU A 512 -8.94 -50.29 4.70
CA LEU A 512 -8.84 -49.80 6.07
C LEU A 512 -7.67 -50.53 6.74
N ALA A 513 -6.63 -49.80 7.14
CA ALA A 513 -5.45 -50.35 7.78
C ALA A 513 -5.22 -49.66 9.12
N SER A 514 -5.08 -50.42 10.20
CA SER A 514 -4.77 -49.91 11.55
C SER A 514 -5.65 -48.74 12.01
N SER A 515 -6.90 -48.65 11.52
CA SER A 515 -7.76 -47.48 11.68
C SER A 515 -8.83 -47.72 12.74
N GLN A 516 -9.19 -46.69 13.50
CA GLN A 516 -10.23 -46.70 14.53
C GLN A 516 -11.41 -45.85 14.07
N LEU A 517 -12.39 -46.51 13.47
CA LEU A 517 -13.58 -45.86 12.92
C LEU A 517 -14.75 -45.98 13.90
N ALA A 518 -15.00 -44.93 14.65
CA ALA A 518 -16.06 -44.88 15.65
C ALA A 518 -17.12 -43.82 15.33
N ALA A 519 -18.40 -44.19 15.52
CA ALA A 519 -19.53 -43.26 15.54
C ALA A 519 -20.52 -43.60 16.65
N SER A 520 -21.13 -42.58 17.25
CA SER A 520 -22.08 -42.75 18.36
C SER A 520 -23.43 -43.31 17.93
N ARG A 521 -23.80 -43.18 16.65
CA ARG A 521 -25.04 -43.73 16.09
C ARG A 521 -24.75 -44.79 15.04
N ASP A 522 -24.36 -44.41 13.84
CA ASP A 522 -24.24 -45.36 12.72
C ASP A 522 -22.85 -45.34 12.09
N VAL A 523 -22.33 -46.53 11.75
CA VAL A 523 -21.15 -46.70 10.89
C VAL A 523 -21.58 -47.50 9.67
N SER A 524 -21.41 -46.92 8.49
CA SER A 524 -21.70 -47.56 7.21
C SER A 524 -20.46 -47.50 6.32
N VAL A 525 -19.92 -48.66 5.96
CA VAL A 525 -18.83 -48.80 4.99
C VAL A 525 -19.39 -49.51 3.76
N GLN A 526 -19.34 -48.83 2.62
CA GLN A 526 -19.91 -49.28 1.34
C GLN A 526 -18.84 -49.24 0.26
N ALA A 527 -18.70 -50.31 -0.51
CA ALA A 527 -17.82 -50.37 -1.67
C ALA A 527 -18.55 -51.04 -2.85
N SER A 528 -18.36 -50.53 -4.07
CA SER A 528 -18.77 -51.25 -5.28
C SER A 528 -17.82 -52.40 -5.62
N GLY A 529 -16.57 -52.35 -5.12
CA GLY A 529 -15.60 -53.44 -5.14
C GLY A 529 -15.47 -54.15 -3.79
N ASP A 530 -14.28 -54.66 -3.49
CA ASP A 530 -13.99 -55.35 -2.24
C ASP A 530 -13.70 -54.36 -1.09
N ILE A 531 -13.94 -54.82 0.14
CA ILE A 531 -13.55 -54.16 1.39
C ILE A 531 -12.49 -55.02 2.06
N ASN A 532 -11.35 -54.42 2.42
CA ASN A 532 -10.35 -55.04 3.29
C ASN A 532 -10.11 -54.15 4.50
N ALA A 533 -10.49 -54.64 5.67
CA ALA A 533 -10.16 -54.03 6.96
C ALA A 533 -9.12 -54.90 7.67
N SER A 534 -7.93 -54.35 7.90
CA SER A 534 -6.79 -55.02 8.53
C SER A 534 -6.34 -54.26 9.77
N ALA A 535 -6.11 -54.98 10.87
CA ALA A 535 -5.79 -54.47 12.20
C ALA A 535 -6.65 -53.25 12.64
N SER A 536 -7.91 -53.17 12.20
CA SER A 536 -8.76 -51.99 12.38
C SER A 536 -9.84 -52.23 13.44
N THR A 537 -10.46 -51.16 13.94
CA THR A 537 -11.61 -51.23 14.87
C THR A 537 -12.78 -50.48 14.27
N LEU A 538 -13.94 -51.12 14.20
CA LEU A 538 -15.19 -50.51 13.70
C LEU A 538 -16.22 -50.47 14.83
N GLN A 539 -16.52 -49.29 15.37
CA GLN A 539 -17.42 -49.14 16.51
C GLN A 539 -18.64 -48.30 16.15
N SER A 540 -19.83 -48.86 16.37
CA SER A 540 -21.11 -48.17 16.18
C SER A 540 -21.97 -48.29 17.44
N GLY A 541 -22.67 -47.21 17.81
CA GLY A 541 -23.60 -47.22 18.94
C GLY A 541 -24.98 -47.79 18.63
N ARG A 542 -25.36 -47.88 17.34
CA ARG A 542 -26.67 -48.35 16.90
C ARG A 542 -26.58 -49.37 15.77
N GLN A 543 -25.99 -49.01 14.64
CA GLN A 543 -25.91 -49.90 13.47
C GLN A 543 -24.52 -49.87 12.83
N LEU A 544 -23.92 -51.04 12.65
CA LEU A 544 -22.73 -51.24 11.83
C LEU A 544 -23.13 -51.97 10.53
N SER A 545 -22.81 -51.39 9.38
CA SER A 545 -23.09 -51.98 8.06
C SER A 545 -21.83 -52.00 7.20
N LEU A 546 -21.52 -53.17 6.62
CA LEU A 546 -20.43 -53.39 5.67
C LEU A 546 -21.02 -54.00 4.39
N GLN A 547 -20.88 -53.31 3.26
CA GLN A 547 -21.45 -53.74 1.97
C GLN A 547 -20.40 -53.63 0.86
N GLY A 548 -20.00 -54.76 0.28
CA GLY A 548 -19.01 -54.85 -0.81
C GLY A 548 -19.16 -56.17 -1.59
N GLN A 549 -18.45 -56.31 -2.71
CA GLN A 549 -18.41 -57.56 -3.50
C GLN A 549 -17.78 -58.70 -2.70
N GLY A 550 -16.66 -58.41 -2.05
CA GLY A 550 -16.03 -59.23 -1.03
C GLY A 550 -15.69 -58.38 0.20
N VAL A 551 -15.79 -58.97 1.39
CA VAL A 551 -15.46 -58.28 2.65
C VAL A 551 -14.47 -59.15 3.43
N GLN A 552 -13.24 -58.66 3.59
CA GLN A 552 -12.18 -59.25 4.39
C GLN A 552 -12.02 -58.45 5.69
N LEU A 553 -12.17 -59.12 6.83
CA LEU A 553 -12.10 -58.51 8.16
C LEU A 553 -11.05 -59.21 9.00
N ASP A 554 -9.92 -58.52 9.19
CA ASP A 554 -9.01 -58.68 10.32
C ASP A 554 -9.16 -57.42 11.18
N ALA A 555 -10.31 -57.32 11.85
CA ALA A 555 -10.75 -56.13 12.57
C ALA A 555 -11.55 -56.50 13.84
N THR A 556 -11.54 -55.61 14.83
CA THR A 556 -12.34 -55.72 16.07
C THR A 556 -13.66 -54.97 15.95
#